data_AF-A0A183NG07-F1
#
_entry.id   AF-A0A183NG07-F1
#
_cell.length_a   1.000
_cell.length_b   1.000
_cell.length_c   1.000
_cell.angle_alpha   90.00
_cell.angle_beta   90.00
_cell.angle_gamma   90.00
#
_symmetry.space_group_name_H-M   'P 1'
#
loop_
_entity.id
_entity.type
_entity.pdbx_description
1 polymer ?
#
loop_
_entity_poly.entity_id
_entity_poly.type
_entity_poly.pdbx_seq_one_letter_code
_entity_poly.pdbx_strand_id
1 'polypeptide(L)' 'MLVEKCMNFACEMMDLCRGTQEVEAVISDFLEDGTNIRDPLGRLRLAIRFEEKKV' A
#
# COMPACT_ATOMS: atom_id res chain seq x y z
N MET A 1 -10.77 11.90 -12.29
CA MET A 1 -10.21 12.96 -11.39
C MET A 1 -8.74 12.66 -11.04
N LEU A 2 -7.96 13.58 -10.46
CA LEU A 2 -6.56 13.29 -10.07
C LEU A 2 -6.47 12.13 -9.07
N VAL A 3 -7.37 12.12 -8.08
CA VAL A 3 -7.48 11.05 -7.06
C VAL A 3 -7.64 9.67 -7.70
N GLU A 4 -8.54 9.55 -8.67
CA GLU A 4 -8.79 8.31 -9.41
C GLU A 4 -7.56 7.83 -10.19
N LYS A 5 -6.80 8.76 -10.81
CA LYS A 5 -5.53 8.42 -11.47
C LYS A 5 -4.48 7.92 -10.46
N CYS A 6 -4.42 8.51 -9.27
CA CYS A 6 -3.53 8.07 -8.20
C CYS A 6 -3.91 6.69 -7.66
N MET A 7 -5.21 6.43 -7.45
CA MET A 7 -5.71 5.12 -7.03
C MET A 7 -5.43 4.04 -8.08
N ASN A 8 -5.64 4.34 -9.37
CA ASN A 8 -5.31 3.42 -10.46
C ASN A 8 -3.81 3.13 -10.51
N PHE A 9 -2.96 4.16 -10.36
CA PHE A 9 -1.51 3.99 -10.29
C PHE A 9 -1.08 3.09 -9.12
N ALA A 10 -1.66 3.26 -7.93
CA ALA A 10 -1.38 2.40 -6.78
C ALA A 10 -1.78 0.94 -7.06
N CYS A 11 -2.90 0.72 -7.74
CA CYS A 11 -3.33 -0.61 -8.17
C CYS A 11 -2.38 -1.22 -9.21
N GLU A 12 -1.99 -0.46 -10.23
CA GLU A 12 -1.05 -0.91 -11.26
C GLU A 12 0.31 -1.29 -10.66
N MET A 13 0.81 -0.52 -9.68
CA MET A 13 2.06 -0.84 -8.98
C MET A 13 1.98 -2.16 -8.20
N MET A 14 0.85 -2.46 -7.55
CA MET A 14 0.65 -3.77 -6.91
C MET A 14 0.55 -4.91 -7.93
N ASP A 15 -0.13 -4.70 -9.06
CA ASP A 15 -0.29 -5.72 -10.11
C ASP A 15 1.06 -6.11 -10.77
N LEU A 16 2.07 -5.25 -10.68
CA LEU A 16 3.41 -5.50 -11.23
C LEU A 16 4.29 -6.39 -10.35
N CYS A 17 3.93 -6.62 -9.08
CA CYS A 17 4.71 -7.48 -8.19
C CYS A 17 4.68 -8.94 -8.65
N ARG A 18 5.86 -9.57 -8.74
CA ARG A 18 6.06 -10.96 -9.19
C ARG A 18 6.49 -11.91 -8.07
N GLY A 19 6.65 -11.39 -6.85
CA GLY A 19 7.05 -12.18 -5.69
C GLY A 19 6.53 -11.59 -4.38
N THR A 20 6.49 -12.41 -3.34
CA THR A 20 5.99 -12.03 -2.02
C THR A 20 6.78 -10.88 -1.41
N GLN A 21 8.10 -10.84 -1.61
CA GLN A 21 8.96 -9.76 -1.10
C GLN A 21 8.63 -8.39 -1.70
N GLU A 22 8.26 -8.35 -2.99
CA GLU A 22 7.87 -7.11 -3.66
C GLU A 22 6.53 -6.60 -3.12
N VAL A 23 5.57 -7.51 -2.93
CA VAL A 23 4.28 -7.19 -2.32
C VAL A 23 4.48 -6.66 -0.89
N GLU A 24 5.25 -7.37 -0.06
CA GLU A 24 5.56 -6.97 1.32
C GLU A 24 6.20 -5.59 1.38
N ALA A 25 7.09 -5.25 0.44
CA ALA A 25 7.71 -3.93 0.36
C ALA A 25 6.69 -2.81 0.03
N VAL A 26 5.65 -3.11 -0.76
CA VAL A 26 4.62 -2.13 -1.14
C VAL A 26 3.60 -1.93 -0.01
N ILE A 27 3.20 -2.99 0.70
CA ILE A 27 2.10 -2.94 1.69
C ILE A 27 2.55 -2.68 3.14
N SER A 28 3.85 -2.85 3.44
CA SER A 28 4.38 -2.57 4.76
C SER A 28 4.64 -1.08 4.99
N ASP A 29 4.61 -0.67 6.26
CA ASP A 29 4.96 0.68 6.69
C ASP A 29 5.83 0.66 7.95
N PHE A 30 6.43 1.78 8.29
CA PHE A 30 7.08 1.94 9.60
C PHE A 30 6.06 2.46 10.61
N LEU A 31 6.08 1.92 11.83
CA LEU A 31 5.28 2.49 12.91
C LEU A 31 5.79 3.90 13.24
N GLU A 32 4.88 4.87 13.35
CA GLU A 32 5.19 6.28 13.59
C GLU A 32 5.90 6.55 14.93
N ASP A 33 5.88 5.60 15.87
CA ASP A 33 6.40 5.72 17.23
C ASP A 33 7.94 5.67 17.36
N GLY A 34 8.68 5.94 16.28
CA GLY A 34 10.15 6.05 16.30
C GLY A 34 10.91 4.74 16.58
N THR A 35 10.19 3.64 16.82
CA THR A 35 10.73 2.30 16.82
C THR A 35 10.88 1.83 15.38
N ASN A 36 12.03 1.28 14.99
CA ASN A 36 12.27 0.63 13.68
C ASN A 36 11.45 -0.68 13.51
N ILE A 37 10.24 -0.73 14.05
CA ILE A 37 9.32 -1.85 13.93
C ILE A 37 8.52 -1.63 12.66
N ARG A 38 8.77 -2.50 11.68
CA ARG A 38 8.02 -2.55 10.44
C ARG A 38 6.65 -3.17 10.72
N ASP A 39 5.60 -2.44 10.39
CA ASP A 39 4.24 -2.94 10.31
C ASP A 39 4.03 -3.61 8.94
N PRO A 40 3.85 -4.94 8.89
CA PRO A 40 3.73 -5.66 7.62
C PRO A 40 2.54 -5.24 6.76
N LEU A 41 1.51 -4.62 7.35
CA LEU A 41 0.24 -4.30 6.67
C LEU A 41 -0.18 -2.83 6.83
N GLY A 42 0.74 -1.95 7.24
CA GLY A 42 0.42 -0.55 7.58
C GLY A 42 -0.27 0.20 6.44
N ARG A 43 0.27 0.08 5.21
CA ARG A 43 -0.29 0.74 4.03
C ARG A 43 -1.59 0.09 3.56
N LEU A 44 -1.74 -1.23 3.72
CA LEU A 44 -3.00 -1.90 3.41
C LEU A 44 -4.14 -1.41 4.32
N ARG A 45 -3.87 -1.25 5.63
CA ARG A 45 -4.86 -0.67 6.56
C ARG A 45 -5.20 0.77 6.20
N LEU A 46 -4.22 1.53 5.74
CA LEU A 46 -4.43 2.91 5.28
C LEU A 46 -5.34 2.94 4.04
N ALA A 47 -5.08 2.09 3.04
CA ALA A 47 -5.90 1.97 1.84
C ALA A 47 -7.37 1.60 2.16
N ILE A 48 -7.58 0.68 3.12
CA ILE A 48 -8.93 0.34 3.61
C ILE A 48 -9.61 1.55 4.26
N ARG A 49 -8.90 2.31 5.10
CA ARG A 49 -9.44 3.51 5.77
C ARG A 49 -9.87 4.58 4.77
N PHE A 50 -9.15 4.71 3.65
CA PHE A 50 -9.47 5.67 2.58
C PHE A 50 -10.41 5.11 1.50
N GLU A 51 -10.95 3.91 1.70
CA GLU A 51 -11.83 3.25 0.75
C GLU A 51 -11.24 3.17 -0.67
N GLU A 52 -9.92 2.95 -0.78
CA GLU A 52 -9.24 2.72 -2.06
C GLU A 52 -9.66 1.37 -2.64
N LYS A 53 -10.79 1.36 -3.35
CA LYS A 53 -11.34 0.17 -4.02
C LYS A 53 -11.04 0.25 -5.51
N LYS A 54 -10.51 -0.84 -6.06
CA LYS A 54 -10.45 -1.04 -7.51
C LYS A 54 -11.89 -1.19 -8.02
N VAL A 55 -12.27 -0.35 -8.98
CA VAL A 55 -13.60 -0.33 -9.62
C VAL A 55 -13.68 -1.39 -10.72
#